data_AF-A0AAV0LLU5-F1
#
_entry.id   AF-A0AAV0LLU5-F1
#
_cell.length_a   1.000
_cell.length_b   1.000
_cell.length_c   1.000
_cell.angle_alpha   90.00
_cell.angle_beta   90.00
_cell.angle_gamma   90.00
#
_symmetry.space_group_name_H-M   'P 1'
#
loop_
_entity.id
_entity.type
_entity.pdbx_description
1 polymer ?
#
loop_
_entity_poly.entity_id
_entity_poly.type
_entity_poly.pdbx_seq_one_letter_code
_entity_poly.pdbx_strand_id
1 'polypeptide(L)'
;MESVATGTCCSCLANSSPTKFKDAPLSTRDKFYNDQTKNLSKASIEKEVIEIAAVAVGKSLHAQFQAAFGDTRTDLKTRVSFKFSTSRGIYGTPAFIVNGFVLPGVGSPMDYNGWRKIIDPLVAAEKVEGDEYDSKNFERSVYLYK
;
A
#
# COMPACT_ATOMS: atom_id res chain seq x y z
N MET A 1 -11.49 -0.28 -9.83
CA MET A 1 -11.76 -1.26 -8.74
C MET A 1 -10.48 -1.83 -8.14
N GLU A 2 -9.36 -1.86 -8.87
CA GLU A 2 -8.05 -2.37 -8.42
C GLU A 2 -7.53 -1.75 -7.09
N SER A 3 -7.64 -0.43 -6.93
CA SER A 3 -7.23 0.28 -5.71
C SER A 3 -8.03 -0.13 -4.47
N VAL A 4 -9.30 -0.52 -4.65
CA VAL A 4 -10.17 -0.94 -3.54
C VAL A 4 -9.82 -2.36 -3.11
N ALA A 5 -9.66 -3.30 -4.04
CA ALA A 5 -9.36 -4.69 -3.71
C ALA A 5 -7.96 -4.85 -3.09
N THR A 6 -6.95 -4.16 -3.64
CA THR A 6 -5.58 -4.17 -3.11
C THR A 6 -5.50 -3.45 -1.75
N GLY A 7 -6.23 -2.33 -1.60
CA GLY A 7 -6.34 -1.58 -0.36
C GLY A 7 -7.06 -2.36 0.75
N THR A 8 -8.11 -3.10 0.40
CA THR A 8 -8.78 -4.04 1.30
C THR A 8 -7.79 -5.12 1.74
N CYS A 9 -7.16 -5.89 0.83
CA CYS A 9 -6.17 -6.91 1.24
C CYS A 9 -5.01 -6.36 2.09
N CYS A 10 -4.48 -5.16 1.79
CA CYS A 10 -3.42 -4.53 2.61
C CYS A 10 -3.92 -4.09 3.98
N SER A 11 -5.15 -3.60 4.10
CA SER A 11 -5.74 -3.23 5.39
C SER A 11 -6.18 -4.44 6.22
N CYS A 12 -6.53 -5.56 5.58
CA CYS A 12 -6.76 -6.86 6.23
C CYS A 12 -5.49 -7.39 6.92
N LEU A 13 -4.32 -7.14 6.32
CA LEU A 13 -3.03 -7.68 6.77
C LEU A 13 -2.32 -6.83 7.83
N ALA A 14 -2.94 -5.75 8.31
CA ALA A 14 -2.36 -4.87 9.32
C ALA A 14 -1.92 -5.61 10.61
N ASN A 15 -2.43 -6.82 10.85
CA ASN A 15 -2.15 -7.61 12.04
C ASN A 15 -1.35 -8.92 11.81
N SER A 16 -1.00 -9.32 10.58
CA SER A 16 -0.47 -10.69 10.33
C SER A 16 0.63 -10.85 9.27
N SER A 17 1.47 -9.83 9.04
CA SER A 17 2.61 -9.77 8.10
C SER A 17 2.28 -9.12 6.75
N PRO A 18 2.31 -7.77 6.68
CA PRO A 18 2.02 -7.00 5.47
C PRO A 18 2.98 -7.26 4.29
N THR A 19 4.16 -7.84 4.53
CA THR A 19 5.24 -7.96 3.54
C THR A 19 4.97 -9.01 2.46
N LYS A 20 4.48 -10.20 2.86
CA LYS A 20 4.29 -11.37 1.98
C LYS A 20 3.32 -11.12 0.80
N PHE A 21 2.26 -10.33 1.01
CA PHE A 21 1.30 -10.01 -0.06
C PHE A 21 1.85 -8.98 -1.06
N LYS A 22 2.70 -8.06 -0.58
CA LYS A 22 3.31 -7.02 -1.42
C LYS A 22 4.30 -7.63 -2.43
N ASP A 23 4.87 -8.78 -2.10
CA ASP A 23 5.82 -9.54 -2.92
C ASP A 23 5.13 -10.48 -3.92
N ALA A 24 3.79 -10.57 -3.89
CA ALA A 24 3.03 -11.30 -4.90
C ALA A 24 3.28 -10.67 -6.29
N PRO A 25 3.50 -11.48 -7.35
CA PRO A 25 3.88 -10.97 -8.67
C PRO A 25 2.90 -9.92 -9.22
N LEU A 26 3.43 -8.80 -9.73
CA LEU A 26 2.66 -7.74 -10.39
C LEU A 26 1.82 -8.28 -11.56
N SER A 27 2.28 -9.33 -12.24
CA SER A 27 1.55 -10.03 -13.31
C SER A 27 0.18 -10.59 -12.87
N THR A 28 -0.02 -10.79 -11.57
CA THR A 28 -1.31 -11.20 -11.03
C THR A 28 -2.31 -10.04 -11.02
N ARG A 29 -1.82 -8.78 -10.96
CA ARG A 29 -2.65 -7.57 -10.93
C ARG A 29 -3.18 -7.22 -12.31
N ASP A 30 -2.41 -7.49 -13.36
CA ASP A 30 -2.81 -7.28 -14.75
C ASP A 30 -4.11 -8.01 -15.10
N LYS A 31 -4.45 -9.12 -14.41
CA LYS A 31 -5.70 -9.85 -14.61
C LYS A 31 -6.95 -9.09 -14.17
N PHE A 32 -6.78 -8.10 -13.29
CA PHE A 32 -7.87 -7.33 -12.71
C PHE A 32 -8.01 -5.93 -13.35
N TYR A 33 -7.37 -5.71 -14.50
CA TYR A 33 -7.40 -4.43 -15.17
C TYR A 33 -8.61 -4.30 -16.11
N ASN A 34 -9.27 -3.14 -16.06
CA ASN A 34 -10.30 -2.67 -16.99
C ASN A 34 -11.14 -3.77 -17.67
N ASP A 35 -10.87 -4.05 -18.94
CA ASP A 35 -11.68 -4.93 -19.78
C ASP A 35 -11.77 -6.38 -19.28
N GLN A 36 -10.72 -6.87 -18.61
CA GLN A 36 -10.70 -8.24 -18.09
C GLN A 36 -11.71 -8.45 -16.95
N THR A 37 -12.08 -7.37 -16.25
CA THR A 37 -13.06 -7.42 -15.14
C THR A 37 -14.44 -6.90 -15.51
N LYS A 38 -14.61 -6.33 -16.71
CA LYS A 38 -15.82 -5.64 -17.13
C LYS A 38 -17.08 -6.50 -17.06
N ASN A 39 -16.95 -7.80 -17.33
CA ASN A 39 -18.05 -8.76 -17.34
C ASN A 39 -18.05 -9.71 -16.13
N LEU A 40 -17.18 -9.49 -15.16
CA LEU A 40 -17.07 -10.34 -13.97
C LEU A 40 -17.94 -9.81 -12.83
N SER A 41 -18.56 -10.73 -12.09
CA SER A 41 -19.27 -10.37 -10.88
C SER A 41 -18.29 -9.99 -9.77
N LYS A 42 -18.72 -9.10 -8.86
CA LYS A 42 -17.94 -8.75 -7.66
C LYS A 42 -17.49 -10.01 -6.88
N ALA A 43 -18.41 -10.94 -6.65
CA ALA A 43 -18.12 -12.17 -5.90
C ALA A 43 -17.08 -13.06 -6.60
N SER A 44 -17.10 -13.10 -7.94
CA SER A 44 -16.09 -13.81 -8.73
C SER A 44 -14.71 -13.19 -8.56
N ILE A 45 -14.63 -11.87 -8.62
CA ILE A 45 -13.37 -11.12 -8.45
C ILE A 45 -12.83 -11.30 -7.03
N GLU A 46 -13.67 -11.15 -6.01
CA GLU A 46 -13.28 -11.32 -4.60
C GLU A 46 -12.71 -12.71 -4.35
N LYS A 47 -13.38 -13.76 -4.86
CA LYS A 47 -12.91 -15.14 -4.72
C LYS A 47 -11.50 -15.32 -5.31
N GLU A 48 -11.25 -14.78 -6.50
CA GLU A 48 -9.93 -14.91 -7.14
C GLU A 48 -8.86 -14.14 -6.38
N VAL A 49 -9.16 -12.91 -5.94
CA VAL A 49 -8.25 -12.09 -5.13
C VAL A 49 -7.93 -12.76 -3.79
N ILE A 50 -8.93 -13.34 -3.12
CA ILE A 50 -8.73 -14.09 -1.87
C ILE A 50 -7.81 -15.29 -2.09
N GLU A 51 -7.98 -16.05 -3.16
CA GLU A 51 -7.13 -17.20 -3.46
C GLU A 51 -5.68 -16.77 -3.72
N ILE A 52 -5.47 -15.72 -4.51
CA ILE A 52 -4.14 -15.14 -4.76
C ILE A 52 -3.50 -14.69 -3.45
N ALA A 53 -4.27 -13.98 -2.60
CA ALA A 53 -3.79 -13.51 -1.32
C ALA A 53 -3.41 -14.69 -0.41
N ALA A 54 -4.28 -15.69 -0.31
CA ALA A 54 -4.05 -16.90 0.48
C ALA A 54 -2.83 -17.70 0.00
N VAL A 55 -2.57 -17.77 -1.31
CA VAL A 55 -1.34 -18.39 -1.85
C VAL A 55 -0.11 -17.57 -1.46
N ALA A 56 -0.18 -16.24 -1.52
CA ALA A 56 0.97 -15.37 -1.25
C ALA A 56 1.34 -15.31 0.24
N VAL A 57 0.35 -15.24 1.15
CA VAL A 57 0.59 -15.04 2.59
C VAL A 57 0.39 -16.30 3.44
N GLY A 58 -0.33 -17.30 2.93
CA GLY A 58 -0.63 -18.54 3.63
C GLY A 58 -2.12 -18.89 3.58
N LYS A 59 -2.42 -20.14 3.20
CA LYS A 59 -3.80 -20.63 3.04
C LYS A 59 -4.62 -20.61 4.32
N SER A 60 -3.97 -20.64 5.49
CA SER A 60 -4.61 -20.50 6.80
C SER A 60 -5.35 -19.16 6.97
N LEU A 61 -4.95 -18.12 6.22
CA LEU A 61 -5.56 -16.78 6.29
C LEU A 61 -6.76 -16.61 5.33
N HIS A 62 -7.10 -17.62 4.53
CA HIS A 62 -8.19 -17.52 3.54
C HIS A 62 -9.52 -17.05 4.16
N ALA A 63 -9.94 -17.64 5.28
CA ALA A 63 -11.17 -17.25 5.96
C ALA A 63 -11.15 -15.80 6.47
N GLN A 64 -9.98 -15.31 6.90
CA GLN A 64 -9.82 -13.93 7.35
C GLN A 64 -9.94 -12.96 6.18
N PHE A 65 -9.35 -13.27 5.03
CA PHE A 65 -9.54 -12.46 3.83
C PHE A 65 -11.01 -12.43 3.39
N GLN A 66 -11.67 -13.58 3.36
CA GLN A 66 -13.08 -13.65 2.99
C GLN A 66 -13.96 -12.81 3.90
N ALA A 67 -13.76 -12.89 5.22
CA ALA A 67 -14.50 -12.07 6.18
C ALA A 67 -14.25 -10.57 5.96
N ALA A 68 -13.01 -10.19 5.64
CA ALA A 68 -12.63 -8.80 5.53
C ALA A 68 -13.17 -8.09 4.27
N PHE A 69 -13.44 -8.81 3.18
CA PHE A 69 -14.17 -8.25 2.03
C PHE A 69 -15.64 -7.93 2.34
N GLY A 70 -16.22 -8.58 3.36
CA GLY A 70 -17.55 -8.27 3.88
C GLY A 70 -17.57 -7.26 5.03
N ASP A 71 -16.41 -6.85 5.55
CA ASP A 71 -16.33 -5.98 6.73
C ASP A 71 -16.43 -4.50 6.36
N THR A 72 -17.47 -3.85 6.88
CA THR A 72 -17.72 -2.41 6.67
C THR A 72 -16.61 -1.53 7.24
N ARG A 73 -15.96 -1.94 8.33
CA ARG A 73 -14.86 -1.16 8.92
C ARG A 73 -13.66 -1.14 7.99
N THR A 74 -13.37 -2.25 7.32
CA THR A 74 -12.31 -2.37 6.33
C THR A 74 -12.62 -1.53 5.09
N ASP A 75 -13.86 -1.54 4.57
CA ASP A 75 -14.27 -0.63 3.47
C ASP A 75 -14.07 0.84 3.83
N LEU A 76 -14.51 1.24 5.05
CA LEU A 76 -14.37 2.61 5.52
C LEU A 76 -12.90 3.05 5.61
N LYS A 77 -12.01 2.19 6.13
CA LYS A 77 -10.57 2.48 6.17
C LYS A 77 -9.98 2.68 4.78
N THR A 78 -10.34 1.82 3.81
CA THR A 78 -9.89 1.95 2.42
C THR A 78 -10.38 3.26 1.81
N ARG A 79 -11.66 3.61 2.01
CA ARG A 79 -12.24 4.86 1.49
C ARG A 79 -11.63 6.11 2.09
N VAL A 80 -11.37 6.12 3.40
CA VAL A 80 -10.70 7.22 4.10
C VAL A 80 -9.27 7.38 3.58
N SER A 81 -8.54 6.27 3.42
CA SER A 81 -7.16 6.29 2.93
C SER A 81 -7.08 6.83 1.49
N PHE A 82 -8.01 6.43 0.62
CA PHE A 82 -8.11 6.96 -0.74
C PHE A 82 -8.43 8.46 -0.75
N LYS A 83 -9.41 8.91 0.03
CA LYS A 83 -9.71 10.35 0.12
C LYS A 83 -8.53 11.16 0.65
N PHE A 84 -7.85 10.63 1.66
CA PHE A 84 -6.69 11.26 2.27
C PHE A 84 -5.50 11.41 1.31
N SER A 85 -5.29 10.45 0.40
CA SER A 85 -4.26 10.59 -0.65
C SER A 85 -4.66 11.65 -1.68
N THR A 86 -5.92 11.64 -2.15
CA THR A 86 -6.40 12.65 -3.10
C THR A 86 -6.37 14.08 -2.52
N SER A 87 -6.63 14.26 -1.22
CA SER A 87 -6.54 15.57 -0.57
C SER A 87 -5.10 16.10 -0.47
N ARG A 88 -4.10 15.25 -0.72
CA ARG A 88 -2.66 15.60 -0.79
C ARG A 88 -2.19 15.85 -2.22
N GLY A 89 -3.12 15.98 -3.17
CA GLY A 89 -2.79 16.20 -4.58
C GLY A 89 -2.23 14.96 -5.27
N ILE A 90 -2.47 13.76 -4.74
CA ILE A 90 -2.08 12.51 -5.39
C ILE A 90 -3.15 12.13 -6.43
N TYR A 91 -2.82 12.30 -7.71
CA TYR A 91 -3.72 12.01 -8.84
C TYR A 91 -3.26 10.82 -9.70
N GLY A 92 -2.13 10.21 -9.36
CA GLY A 92 -1.58 9.06 -10.06
C GLY A 92 -0.68 8.24 -9.14
N THR A 93 -0.41 7.00 -9.54
CA THR A 93 0.45 6.07 -8.80
C THR A 93 1.52 5.49 -9.74
N PRO A 94 2.77 5.29 -9.30
CA PRO A 94 3.28 5.59 -7.96
C PRO A 94 3.43 7.09 -7.69
N ALA A 95 3.28 7.49 -6.42
CA ALA A 95 3.57 8.83 -5.94
C ALA A 95 4.17 8.75 -4.53
N PHE A 96 5.07 9.66 -4.20
CA PHE A 96 5.90 9.57 -3.00
C PHE A 96 5.87 10.88 -2.23
N ILE A 97 5.80 10.77 -0.90
CA ILE A 97 5.86 11.91 0.02
C ILE A 97 7.04 11.66 0.97
N VAL A 98 7.98 12.59 1.05
CA VAL A 98 9.15 12.53 1.94
C VAL A 98 9.15 13.79 2.80
N ASN A 99 9.16 13.61 4.13
CA ASN A 99 9.08 14.70 5.11
C ASN A 99 7.94 15.71 4.85
N GLY A 100 6.79 15.24 4.39
CA GLY A 100 5.62 16.07 4.09
C GLY A 100 5.61 16.71 2.69
N PHE A 101 6.68 16.54 1.90
CA PHE A 101 6.77 17.06 0.53
C PHE A 101 6.50 15.97 -0.51
N VAL A 102 5.64 16.27 -1.48
CA VAL A 102 5.37 15.39 -2.62
C VAL A 102 6.56 15.46 -3.57
N LEU A 103 7.13 14.31 -3.93
CA LEU A 103 8.21 14.22 -4.91
C LEU A 103 7.66 14.40 -6.34
N PRO A 104 8.40 15.08 -7.24
CA PRO A 104 8.04 15.18 -8.64
C PRO A 104 8.13 13.80 -9.34
N GLY A 105 7.38 13.62 -10.43
CA GLY A 105 7.41 12.38 -11.22
C GLY A 105 6.31 11.37 -10.90
N VAL A 106 5.13 11.84 -10.48
CA VAL A 106 3.92 11.01 -10.30
C VAL A 106 3.71 10.11 -11.53
N GLY A 107 3.50 8.82 -11.30
CA GLY A 107 3.30 7.81 -12.34
C GLY A 107 4.59 7.15 -12.85
N SER A 108 5.77 7.61 -12.42
CA SER A 108 7.05 6.99 -12.78
C SER A 108 7.73 6.36 -11.55
N PRO A 109 8.13 5.07 -11.61
CA PRO A 109 8.88 4.45 -10.53
C PRO A 109 10.29 5.06 -10.43
N MET A 110 10.76 5.28 -9.20
CA MET A 110 12.11 5.75 -8.90
C MET A 110 13.03 4.56 -8.61
N ASP A 111 14.24 4.59 -9.15
CA ASP A 111 15.25 3.55 -8.95
C ASP A 111 15.96 3.69 -7.59
N TYR A 112 16.69 2.65 -7.20
CA TYR A 112 17.42 2.62 -5.92
C TYR A 112 18.37 3.82 -5.76
N ASN A 113 19.09 4.19 -6.82
CA ASN A 113 20.03 5.30 -6.77
C ASN A 113 19.32 6.65 -6.64
N GLY A 114 18.17 6.84 -7.29
CA GLY A 114 17.31 7.99 -7.10
C GLY A 114 16.84 8.15 -5.66
N TRP A 115 16.42 7.04 -5.03
CA TRP A 115 16.06 7.02 -3.61
C TRP A 115 17.21 7.41 -2.69
N ARG A 116 18.40 6.84 -2.90
CA ARG A 116 19.60 7.17 -2.11
C ARG A 116 19.93 8.66 -2.19
N LYS A 117 19.82 9.27 -3.36
CA LYS A 117 20.06 10.72 -3.55
C LYS A 117 19.10 11.61 -2.75
N ILE A 118 17.87 11.16 -2.50
CA ILE A 118 16.86 11.90 -1.74
C ILE A 118 16.99 11.64 -0.25
N ILE A 119 17.15 10.38 0.15
CA ILE A 119 17.12 9.97 1.56
C ILE A 119 18.46 10.24 2.26
N ASP A 120 19.60 9.91 1.63
CA ASP A 120 20.91 9.98 2.28
C ASP A 120 21.22 11.39 2.85
N PRO A 121 20.96 12.50 2.13
CA PRO A 121 21.19 13.84 2.68
C PRO A 121 20.26 14.19 3.86
N LEU A 122 19.02 13.71 3.86
CA LEU A 122 18.03 14.01 4.90
C LEU A 122 18.39 13.32 6.23
N VAL A 123 18.93 12.10 6.16
CA VAL A 123 19.35 11.34 7.34
C VAL A 123 20.73 11.80 7.85
N ALA A 124 21.60 12.27 6.95
CA ALA A 124 22.89 12.83 7.35
C ALA A 124 22.76 14.20 8.03
N ALA A 125 21.79 15.03 7.61
CA ALA A 125 21.50 16.33 8.19
C ALA A 125 20.95 16.23 9.64
N GLU A 126 20.31 15.12 10.00
CA GLU A 126 19.74 14.89 11.34
C GLU A 126 20.81 14.58 12.41
N LYS A 127 22.06 14.29 12.03
CA LYS A 127 23.16 14.00 12.96
C LYS A 127 23.87 15.23 13.53
N VAL A 128 23.28 16.42 13.37
CA VAL A 128 23.82 17.69 13.88
C VAL A 128 22.84 18.35 14.84
N GLU A 129 22.52 17.68 15.95
CA GLU A 129 22.37 18.33 17.26
C GLU A 129 22.43 17.26 18.34
N GLY A 130 23.18 17.54 19.41
CA GLY A 130 23.44 16.61 20.48
C GLY A 130 22.18 16.27 21.29
N ASP A 131 22.26 15.06 21.86
CA ASP A 131 21.63 14.62 23.10
C ASP A 131 20.18 14.09 23.03
N GLU A 132 20.09 12.81 23.43
CA GLU A 132 18.91 12.00 23.81
C GLU A 132 18.03 11.38 22.70
N TYR A 133 18.19 10.06 22.55
CA TYR A 133 17.47 9.21 21.59
C TYR A 133 16.04 8.91 22.09
N ASP A 134 15.07 9.78 21.80
CA ASP A 134 13.65 9.49 22.04
C ASP A 134 13.09 8.58 20.93
N SER A 135 13.03 7.29 21.25
CA SER A 135 12.41 6.21 20.46
C SER A 135 10.98 6.46 19.95
N LYS A 136 10.29 7.53 20.39
CA LYS A 136 8.92 7.86 20.00
C LYS A 136 8.78 8.60 18.67
N ASN A 137 9.85 9.17 18.11
CA ASN A 137 9.76 9.99 16.88
C ASN A 137 9.96 9.22 15.56
N PHE A 138 10.55 8.02 15.60
CA PHE A 138 10.74 7.22 14.37
C PHE A 138 9.43 6.65 13.81
N GLU A 139 8.39 6.49 14.64
CA GLU A 139 7.07 6.00 14.20
C GLU A 139 6.28 7.03 13.36
N ARG A 140 6.75 8.29 13.22
CA ARG A 140 6.04 9.34 12.47
C ARG A 140 6.58 9.64 11.07
N SER A 141 7.78 9.20 10.70
CA SER A 141 8.50 9.76 9.55
C SER A 141 8.45 8.94 8.26
N VAL A 142 7.85 7.75 8.25
CA VAL A 142 7.70 6.95 7.02
C VAL A 142 6.29 6.41 6.88
N TYR A 143 5.37 7.25 6.38
CA TYR A 143 4.11 6.74 5.85
C TYR A 143 4.31 6.28 4.41
N LEU A 144 4.61 4.98 4.27
CA LEU A 144 4.55 4.29 2.99
C LEU A 144 3.07 4.07 2.66
N TYR A 145 2.44 5.08 2.05
CA TYR A 145 1.07 4.94 1.54
C TYR A 145 1.10 3.96 0.36
N LYS A 146 0.73 2.71 0.67
CA LYS A 146 0.43 1.65 -0.30
C LYS A 146 -1.06 1.62 -0.57
#